data_AF-A0A8J8HL42-F1
#
_entry.id   AF-A0A8J8HL42-F1
#
_cell.length_a   1.000
_cell.length_b   1.000
_cell.length_c   1.000
_cell.angle_alpha   90.00
_cell.angle_beta   90.00
_cell.angle_gamma   90.00
#
_symmetry.space_group_name_H-M   'P 1'
#
loop_
_entity.id
_entity.type
_entity.pdbx_description
1 polymer ?
#
loop_
_entity_poly.entity_id
_entity_poly.type
_entity_poly.pdbx_seq_one_letter_code
_entity_poly.pdbx_strand_id
1 'polypeptide(L)'
;MAKLTSRSPRSNLLLGIAFALLLVAGSGLAWLLALQGVRSPLRVVLITPAASESSGLEAAQSRAVAALIQDHLEHHGRFAITSVTELPADLGPFCGQSQTLLIQSETRRVGEDLDLSYRYVWGRQLVRGQAVAWASRKAEPRPPAQAFEAFLKTFPRKVHPAAVDLIPKKVPVFWDLVKSGAWRLQNQHLEEAMKLAERATRQEPTCASAWILLGNLRYRALLNSPAAFRQEQADTEAYLQRGLALAPDHPRGTFLLSLLKADSGNQQEALDLLLRARRKQPHNPTLLTGITYAARGAGLLPLARRAMDLRDSLAFAQLQPQAVDITCLYTGEIPRFEASLQEQPGHLRSTSGVLPFYRGYLALTRGDHALAQREFRSAAELANGYPNIMRLSEIYGLILEGRKDEAWKKLREYDQERIGMREPDGEFTIRLAEAYALMGDRASAMEMAGRAFARGFGCTTWYERSPMLEPLRGLPKWKALMQHLQERQALMDERFPIGLLEEN
;
A
#
# COMPACT_ATOMS: atom_id res chain seq x y z
N MET A 1 35.85 -15.13 67.77
CA MET A 1 35.48 -15.85 66.54
C MET A 1 34.65 -14.94 65.65
N ALA A 2 35.25 -14.34 64.61
CA ALA A 2 34.58 -13.83 63.42
C ALA A 2 35.65 -13.42 62.40
N LYS A 3 35.88 -14.24 61.37
CA LYS A 3 36.76 -13.92 60.24
C LYS A 3 35.96 -13.10 59.23
N LEU A 4 36.26 -11.81 59.09
CA LEU A 4 35.83 -11.00 57.95
C LEU A 4 36.72 -11.31 56.75
N THR A 5 36.13 -11.93 55.73
CA THR A 5 36.77 -12.20 54.44
C THR A 5 36.73 -10.94 53.58
N SER A 6 37.92 -10.42 53.25
CA SER A 6 38.08 -9.30 52.33
C SER A 6 37.74 -9.75 50.90
N ARG A 7 36.68 -9.17 50.33
CA ARG A 7 36.38 -9.32 48.89
C ARG A 7 37.36 -8.47 48.08
N SER A 8 37.98 -9.08 47.08
CA SER A 8 39.02 -8.43 46.29
C SER A 8 38.45 -7.32 45.38
N PRO A 9 39.13 -6.18 45.23
CA PRO A 9 38.67 -5.05 44.43
C PRO A 9 38.60 -5.36 42.91
N ARG A 10 39.14 -6.50 42.47
CA ARG A 10 39.09 -6.94 41.06
C ARG A 10 37.72 -7.52 40.66
N SER A 11 36.93 -8.02 41.61
CA SER A 11 35.58 -8.55 41.33
C SER A 11 34.58 -7.45 40.97
N ASN A 12 34.68 -6.28 41.60
CA ASN A 12 33.77 -5.16 41.32
C ASN A 12 34.10 -4.45 39.99
N LEU A 13 35.37 -4.47 39.56
CA LEU A 13 35.79 -3.89 38.28
C LEU A 13 35.29 -4.73 37.09
N LEU A 14 35.35 -6.07 37.20
CA LEU A 14 34.84 -6.98 36.17
C LEU A 14 33.31 -6.97 36.09
N LEU A 15 32.61 -6.83 37.23
CA LEU A 15 31.16 -6.65 37.24
C LEU A 15 30.75 -5.30 36.62
N GLY A 16 31.52 -4.23 36.87
CA GLY A 16 31.32 -2.91 36.26
C GLY A 16 31.54 -2.90 34.75
N ILE A 17 32.56 -3.61 34.25
CA ILE A 17 32.83 -3.74 32.80
C ILE A 17 31.77 -4.63 32.13
N ALA A 18 31.33 -5.71 32.78
CA ALA A 18 30.23 -6.54 32.27
C ALA A 18 28.90 -5.78 32.24
N PHE A 19 28.62 -4.94 33.24
CA PHE A 19 27.43 -4.09 33.29
C PHE A 19 27.49 -2.94 32.25
N ALA A 20 28.67 -2.36 32.02
CA ALA A 20 28.89 -1.37 30.95
C ALA A 20 28.77 -2.00 29.55
N LEU A 21 29.28 -3.23 29.34
CA LEU A 21 29.13 -3.97 28.08
C LEU A 21 27.69 -4.44 27.84
N LEU A 22 26.95 -4.79 28.89
CA LEU A 22 25.50 -5.10 28.82
C LEU A 22 24.67 -3.84 28.53
N LEU A 23 25.05 -2.68 29.08
CA LEU A 23 24.46 -1.39 28.72
C LEU A 23 24.75 -1.03 27.25
N VAL A 24 25.95 -1.29 26.74
CA VAL A 24 26.29 -1.09 25.31
C VAL A 24 25.54 -2.07 24.38
N ALA A 25 25.30 -3.32 24.82
CA ALA A 25 24.57 -4.31 24.05
C ALA A 25 23.05 -4.05 23.97
N GLY A 26 22.47 -3.30 24.92
CA GLY A 26 21.06 -2.90 24.91
C GLY A 26 20.78 -1.50 24.34
N SER A 27 21.76 -0.58 24.36
CA SER A 27 21.56 0.85 24.06
C SER A 27 22.17 1.34 22.73
N GLY A 28 22.85 0.48 21.96
CA GLY A 28 23.53 0.89 20.72
C GLY A 28 22.60 1.56 19.69
N LEU A 29 21.42 0.98 19.41
CA LEU A 29 20.41 1.57 18.51
C LEU A 29 19.93 2.94 19.02
N ALA A 30 19.79 3.08 20.34
CA ALA A 30 19.31 4.29 20.99
C ALA A 30 20.31 5.45 20.99
N TRP A 31 21.57 5.16 21.28
CA TRP A 31 22.67 6.14 21.31
C TRP A 31 23.02 6.66 19.91
N LEU A 32 23.00 5.79 18.90
CA LEU A 32 23.29 6.15 17.50
C LEU A 32 22.24 7.06 16.87
N LEU A 33 20.96 6.76 17.08
CA LEU A 33 19.86 7.62 16.60
C LEU A 33 19.85 8.99 17.32
N ALA A 34 20.35 9.06 18.57
CA ALA A 34 20.47 10.30 19.31
C ALA A 34 21.66 11.19 18.87
N LEU A 35 22.76 10.59 18.42
CA LEU A 35 23.96 11.31 17.94
C LEU A 35 23.81 11.88 16.53
N GLN A 36 22.91 11.34 15.70
CA GLN A 36 22.87 11.65 14.26
C GLN A 36 22.06 12.90 13.89
N GLY A 37 21.59 13.73 14.84
CA GLY A 37 21.01 15.06 14.55
C GLY A 37 19.98 15.05 13.41
N VAL A 38 19.11 14.04 13.43
CA VAL A 38 18.49 13.49 12.22
C VAL A 38 17.47 14.46 11.60
N ARG A 39 17.80 15.03 10.43
CA ARG A 39 16.86 15.71 9.52
C ARG A 39 16.22 14.78 8.48
N SER A 40 16.72 13.55 8.32
CA SER A 40 16.27 12.57 7.31
C SER A 40 15.65 11.32 7.94
N PRO A 41 14.60 10.71 7.37
CA PRO A 41 13.94 9.56 7.99
C PRO A 41 14.84 8.33 8.05
N LEU A 42 14.61 7.47 9.04
CA LEU A 42 15.23 6.14 9.07
C LEU A 42 14.55 5.25 8.03
N ARG A 43 15.31 4.75 7.06
CA ARG A 43 14.82 3.80 6.05
C ARG A 43 14.88 2.40 6.64
N VAL A 44 13.76 1.72 6.71
CA VAL A 44 13.66 0.37 7.27
C VAL A 44 13.24 -0.61 6.19
N VAL A 45 14.01 -1.68 6.01
CA VAL A 45 13.57 -2.85 5.24
C VAL A 45 13.05 -3.88 6.22
N LEU A 46 11.72 -4.05 6.28
CA LEU A 46 11.04 -5.00 7.14
C LEU A 46 10.82 -6.32 6.39
N ILE A 47 11.65 -7.32 6.70
CA ILE A 47 11.64 -8.64 6.09
C ILE A 47 10.75 -9.56 6.93
N THR A 48 9.69 -10.09 6.31
CA THR A 48 8.76 -11.03 6.94
C THR A 48 8.84 -12.36 6.23
N PRO A 49 9.77 -13.26 6.64
CA PRO A 49 9.96 -14.54 5.98
C PRO A 49 8.70 -15.40 6.06
N ALA A 50 8.60 -16.39 5.17
CA ALA A 50 7.61 -17.44 5.31
C ALA A 50 7.68 -18.05 6.72
N ALA A 51 6.51 -18.24 7.32
CA ALA A 51 6.42 -18.77 8.67
C ALA A 51 7.02 -20.18 8.72
N SER A 52 7.90 -20.45 9.68
CA SER A 52 8.36 -21.81 9.93
C SER A 52 7.23 -22.64 10.54
N GLU A 53 7.24 -23.97 10.35
CA GLU A 53 6.27 -24.86 11.00
C GLU A 53 6.23 -24.67 12.53
N SER A 54 7.37 -24.33 13.12
CA SER A 54 7.53 -24.03 14.56
C SER A 54 7.00 -22.67 15.02
N SER A 55 6.53 -21.82 14.10
CA SER A 55 6.08 -20.46 14.43
C SER A 55 4.67 -20.40 15.00
N GLY A 56 3.84 -21.44 14.80
CA GLY A 56 2.43 -21.41 15.18
C GLY A 56 1.57 -20.40 14.41
N LEU A 57 2.10 -19.85 13.30
CA LEU A 57 1.42 -18.89 12.42
C LEU A 57 1.50 -19.34 10.96
N GLU A 58 0.44 -19.07 10.21
CA GLU A 58 0.50 -19.13 8.75
C GLU A 58 1.28 -17.94 8.19
N ALA A 59 1.88 -18.08 7.01
CA ALA A 59 2.61 -16.98 6.35
C ALA A 59 1.76 -15.70 6.16
N ALA A 60 0.45 -15.85 5.93
CA ALA A 60 -0.46 -14.70 5.84
C ALA A 60 -0.68 -14.00 7.20
N GLN A 61 -0.69 -14.75 8.29
CA GLN A 61 -0.82 -14.22 9.65
C GLN A 61 0.46 -13.51 10.09
N SER A 62 1.63 -14.06 9.81
CA SER A 62 2.92 -13.38 10.07
C SER A 62 3.00 -12.04 9.33
N ARG A 63 2.51 -11.98 8.09
CA ARG A 63 2.40 -10.72 7.32
C ARG A 63 1.40 -9.73 7.93
N ALA A 64 0.29 -10.21 8.48
CA ALA A 64 -0.67 -9.36 9.17
C ALA A 64 -0.06 -8.74 10.45
N VAL A 65 0.72 -9.52 11.22
CA VAL A 65 1.46 -8.98 12.37
C VAL A 65 2.52 -7.97 11.93
N ALA A 66 3.27 -8.26 10.86
CA ALA A 66 4.25 -7.33 10.31
C ALA A 66 3.61 -6.02 9.83
N ALA A 67 2.40 -6.05 9.27
CA ALA A 67 1.66 -4.85 8.90
C ALA A 67 1.30 -3.99 10.13
N LEU A 68 0.96 -4.59 11.26
CA LEU A 68 0.75 -3.87 12.52
C LEU A 68 2.05 -3.26 13.06
N ILE A 69 3.19 -3.96 12.94
CA ILE A 69 4.51 -3.40 13.26
C ILE A 69 4.80 -2.17 12.39
N GLN A 70 4.56 -2.30 11.07
CA GLN A 70 4.73 -1.18 10.13
C GLN A 70 3.84 0.00 10.53
N ASP A 71 2.57 -0.23 10.85
CA ASP A 71 1.62 0.83 11.22
C ASP A 71 2.08 1.57 12.49
N HIS A 72 2.57 0.84 13.50
CA HIS A 72 3.15 1.45 14.71
C HIS A 72 4.38 2.32 14.44
N LEU A 73 5.29 1.83 13.62
CA LEU A 73 6.52 2.56 13.29
C LEU A 73 6.23 3.76 12.38
N GLU A 74 5.39 3.61 11.36
CA GLU A 74 5.02 4.69 10.45
C GLU A 74 4.21 5.79 11.13
N HIS A 75 3.34 5.46 12.08
CA HIS A 75 2.56 6.44 12.83
C HIS A 75 3.45 7.42 13.64
N HIS A 76 4.69 7.03 13.98
CA HIS A 76 5.65 7.96 14.58
C HIS A 76 6.16 9.02 13.59
N GLY A 77 6.02 8.80 12.28
CA GLY A 77 6.43 9.76 11.23
C GLY A 77 7.94 9.85 10.97
N ARG A 78 8.77 8.98 11.57
CA ARG A 78 10.24 8.97 11.40
C ARG A 78 10.80 7.78 10.62
N PHE A 79 9.93 6.84 10.27
CA PHE A 79 10.31 5.61 9.59
C PHE A 79 9.73 5.62 8.18
N ALA A 80 10.58 5.35 7.20
CA ALA A 80 10.17 5.03 5.83
C ALA A 80 10.35 3.52 5.64
N ILE A 81 9.24 2.78 5.58
CA ILE A 81 9.28 1.31 5.62
C ILE A 81 9.11 0.73 4.21
N THR A 82 10.00 -0.20 3.87
CA THR A 82 9.86 -1.11 2.73
C THR A 82 9.66 -2.52 3.27
N SER A 83 8.46 -3.06 3.10
CA SER A 83 8.12 -4.40 3.57
C SER A 83 8.38 -5.43 2.47
N VAL A 84 9.14 -6.48 2.77
CA VAL A 84 9.48 -7.58 1.84
C VAL A 84 9.21 -8.93 2.50
N THR A 85 8.95 -9.96 1.70
CA THR A 85 8.69 -11.33 2.18
C THR A 85 9.95 -12.17 2.30
N GLU A 86 11.06 -11.73 1.72
CA GLU A 86 12.32 -12.43 1.74
C GLU A 86 13.50 -11.46 1.81
N LEU A 87 14.64 -11.95 2.27
CA LEU A 87 15.87 -11.17 2.25
C LEU A 87 16.29 -10.96 0.79
N PRO A 88 16.54 -9.72 0.33
CA PRO A 88 16.98 -9.48 -1.04
C PRO A 88 18.28 -10.23 -1.33
N ALA A 89 18.36 -10.86 -2.50
CA ALA A 89 19.56 -11.57 -2.94
C ALA A 89 20.76 -10.62 -3.10
N ASP A 90 20.52 -9.40 -3.59
CA ASP A 90 21.51 -8.33 -3.63
C ASP A 90 21.29 -7.34 -2.49
N LEU A 91 22.23 -7.32 -1.54
CA LEU A 91 22.28 -6.34 -0.44
C LEU A 91 23.12 -5.10 -0.77
N GLY A 92 23.74 -5.06 -1.96
CA GLY A 92 24.54 -3.93 -2.45
C GLY A 92 23.84 -2.58 -2.29
N PRO A 93 22.54 -2.43 -2.60
CA PRO A 93 21.81 -1.18 -2.41
C PRO A 93 21.72 -0.67 -0.97
N PHE A 94 22.06 -1.47 0.04
CA PHE A 94 22.05 -1.07 1.46
C PHE A 94 23.45 -0.84 2.04
N CYS A 95 24.49 -1.41 1.41
CA CYS A 95 25.86 -1.35 1.89
C CYS A 95 26.34 0.10 2.07
N GLY A 96 26.96 0.38 3.22
CA GLY A 96 27.48 1.73 3.54
C GLY A 96 26.42 2.76 3.95
N GLN A 97 25.13 2.44 3.90
CA GLN A 97 24.08 3.40 4.24
C GLN A 97 23.87 3.53 5.75
N SER A 98 24.22 4.69 6.30
CA SER A 98 24.16 4.96 7.74
C SER A 98 22.75 5.12 8.31
N GLN A 99 21.76 5.42 7.46
CA GLN A 99 20.33 5.61 7.82
C GLN A 99 19.43 4.48 7.28
N THR A 100 20.01 3.31 7.07
CA THR A 100 19.27 2.13 6.59
C THR A 100 19.37 1.02 7.61
N LEU A 101 18.22 0.46 7.98
CA LEU A 101 18.11 -0.64 8.93
C LEU A 101 17.34 -1.79 8.28
N LEU A 102 17.95 -2.97 8.22
CA LEU A 102 17.26 -4.19 7.84
C LEU A 102 16.78 -4.86 9.12
N ILE A 103 15.49 -5.18 9.18
CA ILE A 103 14.87 -5.91 10.28
C ILE A 103 14.22 -7.15 9.69
N GLN A 104 14.60 -8.33 10.15
CA GLN A 104 13.91 -9.56 9.82
C GLN A 104 13.13 -10.05 11.04
N SER A 105 11.81 -10.13 10.87
CA SER A 105 10.89 -10.59 11.90
C SER A 105 10.98 -12.10 12.08
N GLU A 106 10.99 -12.55 13.32
CA GLU A 106 10.96 -13.97 13.73
C GLU A 106 9.72 -14.21 14.59
N THR A 107 8.58 -13.69 14.13
CA THR A 107 7.31 -13.71 14.86
C THR A 107 6.81 -15.13 15.09
N ARG A 108 6.38 -15.42 16.32
CA ARG A 108 5.76 -16.70 16.67
C ARG A 108 4.54 -16.52 17.57
N ARG A 109 3.58 -17.44 17.46
CA ARG A 109 2.48 -17.61 18.40
C ARG A 109 2.79 -18.79 19.32
N VAL A 110 2.78 -18.56 20.62
CA VAL A 110 3.00 -19.59 21.64
C VAL A 110 1.75 -19.66 22.52
N GLY A 111 0.84 -20.57 22.17
CA GLY A 111 -0.51 -20.57 22.76
C GLY A 111 -1.26 -19.29 22.41
N GLU A 112 -1.65 -18.51 23.41
CA GLU A 112 -2.28 -17.20 23.24
C GLU A 112 -1.26 -16.04 23.18
N ASP A 113 -0.01 -16.30 23.54
CA ASP A 113 1.04 -15.29 23.60
C ASP A 113 1.71 -15.08 22.24
N LEU A 114 2.25 -13.87 22.07
CA LEU A 114 2.99 -13.41 20.91
C LEU A 114 4.47 -13.25 21.28
N ASP A 115 5.33 -13.81 20.46
CA ASP A 115 6.77 -13.59 20.46
C ASP A 115 7.13 -12.69 19.26
N LEU A 116 7.64 -11.50 19.55
CA LEU A 116 8.14 -10.53 18.57
C LEU A 116 9.67 -10.48 18.55
N SER A 117 10.31 -11.65 18.49
CA SER A 117 11.74 -11.77 18.20
C SER A 117 12.07 -11.25 16.81
N TYR A 118 13.27 -10.70 16.65
CA TYR A 118 13.75 -10.22 15.35
C TYR A 118 15.28 -10.19 15.31
N ARG A 119 15.82 -10.24 14.10
CA ARG A 119 17.22 -9.94 13.83
C ARG A 119 17.35 -8.66 13.02
N TYR A 120 18.42 -7.91 13.24
CA TYR A 120 18.64 -6.64 12.54
C TYR A 120 20.10 -6.42 12.16
N VAL A 121 20.32 -5.59 11.15
CA VAL A 121 21.65 -5.13 10.73
C VAL A 121 21.54 -3.74 10.12
N TRP A 122 22.54 -2.90 10.35
CA TRP A 122 22.60 -1.57 9.74
C TRP A 122 23.26 -1.61 8.36
N GLY A 123 22.79 -0.77 7.44
CA GLY A 123 23.37 -0.64 6.10
C GLY A 123 24.88 -0.37 6.12
N ARG A 124 25.35 0.50 7.02
CA ARG A 124 26.78 0.77 7.22
C ARG A 124 27.62 -0.42 7.70
N GLN A 125 26.99 -1.47 8.23
CA GLN A 125 27.65 -2.70 8.66
C GLN A 125 27.65 -3.77 7.56
N LEU A 126 26.87 -3.56 6.49
CA LEU A 126 26.84 -4.45 5.34
C LEU A 126 28.04 -4.19 4.44
N VAL A 127 28.75 -5.26 4.09
CA VAL A 127 29.87 -5.26 3.14
C VAL A 127 29.50 -6.17 1.99
N ARG A 128 29.67 -5.67 0.76
CA ARG A 128 29.29 -6.41 -0.46
C ARG A 128 30.09 -7.72 -0.54
N GLY A 129 29.39 -8.82 -0.81
CA GLY A 129 29.98 -10.15 -0.95
C GLY A 129 30.38 -10.83 0.37
N GLN A 130 30.08 -10.23 1.52
CA GLN A 130 30.32 -10.84 2.83
C GLN A 130 29.02 -11.35 3.47
N ALA A 131 29.15 -12.36 4.33
CA ALA A 131 28.04 -12.84 5.13
C ALA A 131 27.52 -11.75 6.07
N VAL A 132 26.19 -11.68 6.23
CA VAL A 132 25.55 -10.66 7.07
C VAL A 132 25.73 -11.01 8.54
N ALA A 133 26.42 -10.16 9.28
CA ALA A 133 26.56 -10.26 10.74
C ALA A 133 25.30 -9.71 11.44
N TRP A 134 24.24 -10.52 11.49
CA TRP A 134 22.99 -10.15 12.16
C TRP A 134 23.16 -10.01 13.67
N ALA A 135 22.60 -8.94 14.23
CA ALA A 135 22.32 -8.87 15.66
C ALA A 135 20.93 -9.45 15.94
N SER A 136 20.79 -10.29 16.96
CA SER A 136 19.52 -10.90 17.32
C SER A 136 18.92 -10.28 18.59
N ARG A 137 17.60 -10.11 18.60
CA ARG A 137 16.80 -9.76 19.77
C ARG A 137 15.77 -10.85 19.98
N LYS A 138 15.97 -11.61 21.05
CA LYS A 138 14.99 -12.60 21.51
C LYS A 138 14.01 -11.91 22.43
N ALA A 139 12.72 -12.00 22.10
CA ALA A 139 11.64 -11.61 22.97
C ALA A 139 11.16 -12.85 23.76
N GLU A 140 10.58 -12.59 24.93
CA GLU A 140 9.81 -13.60 25.65
C GLU A 140 8.37 -13.57 25.11
N PRO A 141 7.70 -14.74 24.94
CA PRO A 141 6.28 -14.78 24.63
C PRO A 141 5.48 -14.06 25.71
N ARG A 142 4.60 -13.14 25.29
CA ARG A 142 3.74 -12.34 26.17
C ARG A 142 2.38 -12.08 25.52
N PRO A 143 1.36 -11.62 26.26
CA PRO A 143 0.13 -11.15 25.65
C PRO A 143 0.43 -10.10 24.56
N PRO A 144 -0.23 -10.15 23.39
CA PRO A 144 0.15 -9.36 22.21
C PRO A 144 0.38 -7.87 22.46
N ALA A 145 -0.50 -7.21 23.23
CA ALA A 145 -0.33 -5.79 23.56
C ALA A 145 1.00 -5.51 24.30
N GLN A 146 1.36 -6.38 25.25
CA GLN A 146 2.61 -6.28 26.01
C GLN A 146 3.83 -6.64 25.15
N ALA A 147 3.68 -7.59 24.22
CA ALA A 147 4.73 -7.95 23.27
C ALA A 147 5.08 -6.76 22.35
N PHE A 148 4.08 -6.05 21.82
CA PHE A 148 4.28 -4.82 21.04
C PHE A 148 4.91 -3.70 21.88
N GLU A 149 4.43 -3.50 23.12
CA GLU A 149 5.02 -2.51 24.02
C GLU A 149 6.51 -2.82 24.30
N ALA A 150 6.84 -4.08 24.57
CA ALA A 150 8.22 -4.54 24.79
C ALA A 150 9.08 -4.37 23.52
N PHE A 151 8.53 -4.71 22.34
CA PHE A 151 9.20 -4.49 21.05
C PHE A 151 9.50 -3.00 20.83
N LEU A 152 8.54 -2.11 21.05
CA LEU A 152 8.73 -0.66 20.85
C LEU A 152 9.75 -0.06 21.83
N LYS A 153 9.83 -0.59 23.06
CA LYS A 153 10.84 -0.18 24.06
C LYS A 153 12.28 -0.50 23.65
N THR A 154 12.50 -1.36 22.66
CA THR A 154 13.84 -1.64 22.12
C THR A 154 14.42 -0.49 21.30
N PHE A 155 13.56 0.42 20.83
CA PHE A 155 13.96 1.62 20.11
C PHE A 155 14.22 2.78 21.09
N PRO A 156 15.03 3.81 20.75
CA PRO A 156 15.24 4.96 21.63
C PRO A 156 13.95 5.67 22.04
N ARG A 157 13.91 6.25 23.24
CA ARG A 157 12.75 7.05 23.71
C ARG A 157 12.33 8.15 22.74
N LYS A 158 13.28 8.74 22.00
CA LYS A 158 13.00 9.77 20.98
C LYS A 158 12.19 9.25 19.78
N VAL A 159 12.08 7.93 19.61
CA VAL A 159 11.28 7.28 18.57
C VAL A 159 10.13 6.44 19.16
N HIS A 160 9.85 6.57 20.47
CA HIS A 160 8.71 5.90 21.08
C HIS A 160 7.43 6.54 20.54
N PRO A 161 6.50 5.76 19.96
CA PRO A 161 5.24 6.31 19.48
C PRO A 161 4.48 6.95 20.64
N ALA A 162 3.69 7.99 20.33
CA ALA A 162 2.67 8.46 21.25
C ALA A 162 1.78 7.26 21.65
N ALA A 163 1.26 7.27 22.87
CA ALA A 163 0.37 6.22 23.36
C ALA A 163 -0.94 6.23 22.55
N VAL A 164 -0.95 5.50 21.44
CA VAL A 164 -2.11 5.30 20.59
C VAL A 164 -2.46 3.83 20.63
N ASP A 165 -3.71 3.54 20.97
CA ASP A 165 -4.27 2.19 21.04
C ASP A 165 -4.49 1.63 19.61
N LEU A 166 -3.39 1.37 18.91
CA LEU A 166 -3.41 0.77 17.56
C LEU A 166 -3.75 -0.72 17.61
N ILE A 167 -3.40 -1.43 18.66
CA ILE A 167 -3.61 -2.88 18.79
C ILE A 167 -4.65 -3.21 19.86
N PRO A 168 -5.39 -4.32 19.70
CA PRO A 168 -6.31 -4.79 20.73
C PRO A 168 -5.57 -5.17 22.03
N LYS A 169 -6.18 -4.88 23.17
CA LYS A 169 -5.69 -5.24 24.51
C LYS A 169 -6.11 -6.65 24.91
N LYS A 170 -7.26 -7.13 24.43
CA LYS A 170 -7.75 -8.49 24.66
C LYS A 170 -7.13 -9.44 23.65
N VAL A 171 -6.55 -10.51 24.16
CA VAL A 171 -5.81 -11.50 23.34
C VAL A 171 -6.67 -12.14 22.24
N PRO A 172 -7.93 -12.57 22.49
CA PRO A 172 -8.77 -13.12 21.43
C PRO A 172 -9.06 -12.11 20.30
N VAL A 173 -9.23 -10.83 20.65
CA VAL A 173 -9.50 -9.76 19.68
C VAL A 173 -8.27 -9.47 18.83
N PHE A 174 -7.07 -9.54 19.41
CA PHE A 174 -5.82 -9.44 18.64
C PHE A 174 -5.72 -10.56 17.60
N TRP A 175 -5.99 -11.81 17.98
CA TRP A 175 -5.91 -12.93 17.04
C TRP A 175 -7.00 -12.90 15.97
N ASP A 176 -8.19 -12.39 16.29
CA ASP A 176 -9.23 -12.08 15.30
C ASP A 176 -8.76 -11.02 14.30
N LEU A 177 -8.11 -9.95 14.78
CA LEU A 177 -7.58 -8.89 13.93
C LEU A 177 -6.47 -9.43 13.01
N VAL A 178 -5.55 -10.25 13.53
CA VAL A 178 -4.49 -10.89 12.73
C VAL A 178 -5.08 -11.81 11.66
N LYS A 179 -6.06 -12.65 12.02
CA LYS A 179 -6.74 -13.55 11.09
C LYS A 179 -7.50 -12.78 10.01
N SER A 180 -8.25 -11.76 10.40
CA SER A 180 -8.93 -10.85 9.48
C SER A 180 -7.93 -10.16 8.54
N GLY A 181 -6.80 -9.67 9.05
CA GLY A 181 -5.75 -9.04 8.26
C GLY A 181 -5.06 -10.00 7.28
N ALA A 182 -4.88 -11.26 7.67
CA ALA A 182 -4.33 -12.32 6.83
C ALA A 182 -5.27 -12.68 5.67
N TRP A 183 -6.57 -12.72 5.94
CA TRP A 183 -7.63 -13.01 4.98
C TRP A 183 -8.06 -11.82 4.16
N ARG A 184 -7.74 -10.59 4.58
CA ARG A 184 -8.05 -9.35 3.86
C ARG A 184 -7.74 -9.46 2.37
N LEU A 185 -6.72 -10.23 2.05
CA LEU A 185 -6.09 -10.36 0.75
C LEU A 185 -6.61 -11.51 -0.11
N GLN A 186 -7.48 -12.33 0.45
CA GLN A 186 -8.03 -13.55 -0.15
C GLN A 186 -9.51 -13.31 -0.37
N ASN A 187 -9.92 -13.00 -1.61
CA ASN A 187 -11.29 -12.60 -1.91
C ASN A 187 -12.32 -13.66 -1.46
N GLN A 188 -11.95 -14.95 -1.47
CA GLN A 188 -12.79 -16.04 -0.96
C GLN A 188 -13.11 -15.98 0.54
N HIS A 189 -12.39 -15.18 1.32
CA HIS A 189 -12.55 -15.04 2.78
C HIS A 189 -12.97 -13.62 3.18
N LEU A 190 -13.38 -12.78 2.21
CA LEU A 190 -13.64 -11.37 2.46
C LEU A 190 -14.78 -11.16 3.45
N GLU A 191 -15.86 -11.96 3.35
CA GLU A 191 -17.01 -11.87 4.25
C GLU A 191 -16.64 -12.27 5.68
N GLU A 192 -15.91 -13.37 5.85
CA GLU A 192 -15.47 -13.84 7.16
C GLU A 192 -14.45 -12.89 7.78
N ALA A 193 -13.53 -12.34 6.98
CA ALA A 193 -12.60 -11.31 7.43
C ALA A 193 -13.35 -10.07 7.94
N MET A 194 -14.42 -9.63 7.25
CA MET A 194 -15.27 -8.53 7.70
C MET A 194 -15.95 -8.86 9.03
N LYS A 195 -16.57 -10.05 9.18
CA LYS A 195 -17.21 -10.48 10.43
C LYS A 195 -16.24 -10.47 11.62
N LEU A 196 -14.99 -10.91 11.41
CA LEU A 196 -13.93 -10.85 12.42
C LEU A 196 -13.57 -9.40 12.79
N ALA A 197 -13.38 -8.52 11.79
CA ALA A 197 -13.06 -7.11 12.02
C ALA A 197 -14.19 -6.37 12.75
N GLU A 198 -15.45 -6.62 12.39
CA GLU A 198 -16.61 -6.06 13.08
C GLU A 198 -16.74 -6.55 14.52
N ARG A 199 -16.44 -7.83 14.76
CA ARG A 199 -16.39 -8.36 16.11
C ARG A 199 -15.31 -7.65 16.92
N ALA A 200 -14.15 -7.41 16.33
CA ALA A 200 -13.07 -6.67 16.99
C ALA A 200 -13.46 -5.23 17.32
N THR A 201 -14.11 -4.50 16.40
CA THR A 201 -14.57 -3.12 16.68
C THR A 201 -15.68 -3.06 17.73
N ARG A 202 -16.55 -4.08 17.83
CA ARG A 202 -17.54 -4.18 18.92
C ARG A 202 -16.91 -4.50 20.27
N GLN A 203 -15.94 -5.41 20.32
CA GLN A 203 -15.34 -5.86 21.57
C GLN A 203 -14.30 -4.86 22.13
N GLU A 204 -13.65 -4.10 21.26
CA GLU A 204 -12.66 -3.06 21.58
C GLU A 204 -12.84 -1.83 20.68
N PRO A 205 -13.86 -0.99 20.94
CA PRO A 205 -14.21 0.16 20.10
C PRO A 205 -13.17 1.27 20.09
N THR A 206 -12.14 1.19 20.93
CA THR A 206 -11.01 2.13 21.01
C THR A 206 -9.80 1.68 20.18
N CYS A 207 -9.81 0.47 19.60
CA CYS A 207 -8.71 -0.02 18.77
C CYS A 207 -8.77 0.60 17.37
N ALA A 208 -7.84 1.50 17.05
CA ALA A 208 -7.83 2.21 15.77
C ALA A 208 -7.62 1.26 14.57
N SER A 209 -6.70 0.29 14.67
CA SER A 209 -6.42 -0.64 13.57
C SER A 209 -7.60 -1.56 13.24
N ALA A 210 -8.46 -1.87 14.21
CA ALA A 210 -9.68 -2.65 13.95
C ALA A 210 -10.64 -1.88 13.04
N TRP A 211 -10.87 -0.59 13.31
CA TRP A 211 -11.70 0.26 12.46
C TRP A 211 -11.09 0.49 11.07
N ILE A 212 -9.77 0.72 10.99
CA ILE A 212 -9.06 0.90 9.71
C ILE A 212 -9.11 -0.39 8.89
N LEU A 213 -8.93 -1.56 9.52
CA LEU A 213 -9.04 -2.84 8.84
C LEU A 213 -10.46 -3.09 8.34
N LEU A 214 -11.48 -2.82 9.15
CA LEU A 214 -12.88 -2.94 8.74
C LEU A 214 -13.18 -2.04 7.54
N GLY A 215 -12.78 -0.77 7.60
CA GLY A 215 -12.92 0.16 6.48
C GLY A 215 -12.21 -0.32 5.20
N ASN A 216 -11.01 -0.90 5.32
CA ASN A 216 -10.30 -1.49 4.18
C ASN A 216 -11.08 -2.66 3.55
N LEU A 217 -11.59 -3.58 4.38
CA LEU A 217 -12.35 -4.73 3.89
C LEU A 217 -13.66 -4.30 3.22
N ARG A 218 -14.36 -3.32 3.80
CA ARG A 218 -15.57 -2.73 3.22
C ARG A 218 -15.30 -2.00 1.91
N TYR A 219 -14.22 -1.22 1.84
CA TYR A 219 -13.76 -0.61 0.59
C TYR A 219 -13.47 -1.65 -0.49
N ARG A 220 -12.86 -2.79 -0.13
CA ARG A 220 -12.65 -3.89 -1.09
C ARG A 220 -13.95 -4.57 -1.52
N ALA A 221 -14.90 -4.75 -0.62
CA ALA A 221 -16.21 -5.29 -0.95
C ALA A 221 -16.92 -4.41 -1.98
N LEU A 222 -16.85 -3.08 -1.81
CA LEU A 222 -17.33 -2.10 -2.79
C LEU A 222 -16.69 -2.27 -4.17
N LEU A 223 -15.36 -2.46 -4.22
CA LEU A 223 -14.66 -2.69 -5.49
C LEU A 223 -15.06 -4.03 -6.14
N ASN A 224 -15.38 -5.06 -5.37
CA ASN A 224 -15.76 -6.38 -5.89
C ASN A 224 -17.24 -6.47 -6.28
N SER A 225 -18.11 -5.68 -5.65
CA SER A 225 -19.55 -5.73 -5.84
C SER A 225 -20.14 -4.33 -5.79
N PRO A 226 -20.03 -3.57 -6.90
CA PRO A 226 -20.34 -2.16 -6.83
C PRO A 226 -21.84 -1.85 -6.62
N ALA A 227 -22.74 -2.85 -6.73
CA ALA A 227 -24.20 -2.70 -6.69
C ALA A 227 -24.75 -2.06 -5.43
N ALA A 228 -24.00 -2.12 -4.33
CA ALA A 228 -24.42 -1.61 -3.04
C ALA A 228 -23.83 -0.21 -2.69
N PHE A 229 -23.33 0.52 -3.71
CA PHE A 229 -22.34 1.58 -3.53
C PHE A 229 -22.67 2.69 -2.51
N ARG A 230 -23.84 3.34 -2.55
CA ARG A 230 -24.00 4.63 -1.84
C ARG A 230 -24.00 4.48 -0.31
N GLN A 231 -24.82 3.58 0.22
CA GLN A 231 -24.90 3.36 1.67
C GLN A 231 -23.58 2.77 2.17
N GLU A 232 -23.04 1.79 1.44
CA GLU A 232 -21.79 1.14 1.81
C GLU A 232 -20.57 2.08 1.72
N GLN A 233 -20.56 3.05 0.80
CA GLN A 233 -19.51 4.08 0.73
C GLN A 233 -19.53 4.97 1.98
N ALA A 234 -20.71 5.47 2.37
CA ALA A 234 -20.84 6.33 3.55
C ALA A 234 -20.43 5.59 4.83
N ASP A 235 -20.85 4.32 4.97
CA ASP A 235 -20.46 3.48 6.10
C ASP A 235 -18.95 3.20 6.09
N THR A 236 -18.38 2.89 4.92
CA THR A 236 -16.93 2.69 4.76
C THR A 236 -16.13 3.93 5.16
N GLU A 237 -16.56 5.10 4.69
CA GLU A 237 -15.97 6.38 5.08
C GLU A 237 -16.06 6.59 6.60
N ALA A 238 -17.24 6.36 7.20
CA ALA A 238 -17.43 6.50 8.64
C ALA A 238 -16.52 5.57 9.45
N TYR A 239 -16.30 4.31 9.01
CA TYR A 239 -15.37 3.39 9.66
C TYR A 239 -13.91 3.88 9.59
N LEU A 240 -13.47 4.36 8.41
CA LEU A 240 -12.12 4.90 8.24
C LEU A 240 -11.93 6.18 9.07
N GLN A 241 -12.90 7.09 9.05
CA GLN A 241 -12.91 8.30 9.87
C GLN A 241 -12.89 7.97 11.36
N ARG A 242 -13.62 6.94 11.81
CA ARG A 242 -13.58 6.48 13.20
C ARG A 242 -12.19 6.00 13.61
N GLY A 243 -11.54 5.20 12.75
CA GLY A 243 -10.16 4.78 12.97
C GLY A 243 -9.17 5.95 13.04
N LEU A 244 -9.32 6.93 12.14
CA LEU A 244 -8.51 8.15 12.11
C LEU A 244 -8.79 9.11 13.28
N ALA A 245 -10.00 9.11 13.84
CA ALA A 245 -10.32 9.86 15.05
C ALA A 245 -9.59 9.29 16.27
N LEU A 246 -9.38 7.96 16.31
CA LEU A 246 -8.64 7.26 17.37
C LEU A 246 -7.13 7.35 17.19
N ALA A 247 -6.67 7.32 15.94
CA ALA A 247 -5.26 7.49 15.57
C ALA A 247 -5.12 8.60 14.52
N PRO A 248 -5.13 9.88 14.94
CA PRO A 248 -4.91 11.00 14.04
C PRO A 248 -3.59 10.82 13.30
N ASP A 249 -3.56 11.12 12.00
CA ASP A 249 -2.36 10.99 11.18
C ASP A 249 -1.90 9.53 10.93
N HIS A 250 -2.75 8.52 11.16
CA HIS A 250 -2.43 7.15 10.75
C HIS A 250 -2.25 7.06 9.22
N PRO A 251 -1.05 6.70 8.70
CA PRO A 251 -0.77 6.82 7.25
C PRO A 251 -1.61 5.90 6.39
N ARG A 252 -1.71 4.62 6.77
CA ARG A 252 -2.56 3.65 6.07
C ARG A 252 -4.04 4.04 6.08
N GLY A 253 -4.57 4.47 7.23
CA GLY A 253 -5.96 4.94 7.32
C GLY A 253 -6.22 6.16 6.42
N THR A 254 -5.28 7.11 6.41
CA THR A 254 -5.35 8.31 5.57
C THR A 254 -5.29 7.95 4.09
N PHE A 255 -4.37 7.05 3.72
CA PHE A 255 -4.26 6.53 2.36
C PHE A 255 -5.55 5.84 1.91
N LEU A 256 -6.12 4.95 2.73
CA LEU A 256 -7.37 4.25 2.39
C LEU A 256 -8.55 5.21 2.23
N LEU A 257 -8.68 6.19 3.12
CA LEU A 257 -9.72 7.21 2.98
C LEU A 257 -9.50 8.05 1.71
N SER A 258 -8.25 8.38 1.38
CA SER A 258 -7.95 9.09 0.14
C SER A 258 -8.26 8.28 -1.11
N LEU A 259 -8.06 6.96 -1.10
CA LEU A 259 -8.46 6.08 -2.21
C LEU A 259 -9.98 6.10 -2.37
N LEU A 260 -10.73 5.92 -1.29
CA LEU A 260 -12.20 6.01 -1.32
C LEU A 260 -12.68 7.37 -1.87
N LYS A 261 -12.00 8.47 -1.53
CA LYS A 261 -12.28 9.81 -2.05
C LYS A 261 -11.93 9.95 -3.53
N ALA A 262 -10.76 9.49 -3.94
CA ALA A 262 -10.29 9.58 -5.32
C ALA A 262 -11.13 8.71 -6.27
N ASP A 263 -11.39 7.47 -5.88
CA ASP A 263 -12.33 6.60 -6.57
C ASP A 263 -13.68 7.29 -6.60
N SER A 264 -14.09 7.92 -5.47
CA SER A 264 -15.33 8.70 -5.42
C SER A 264 -15.47 9.95 -6.30
N GLY A 265 -14.50 10.19 -7.19
CA GLY A 265 -14.48 11.33 -8.08
C GLY A 265 -14.13 12.63 -7.35
N ASN A 266 -13.69 12.53 -6.08
CA ASN A 266 -13.35 13.64 -5.21
C ASN A 266 -11.82 13.72 -5.04
N GLN A 267 -11.09 13.83 -6.16
CA GLN A 267 -9.62 13.92 -6.15
C GLN A 267 -9.13 15.12 -5.34
N GLN A 268 -9.88 16.22 -5.32
CA GLN A 268 -9.58 17.40 -4.50
C GLN A 268 -9.54 17.06 -3.00
N GLU A 269 -10.59 16.44 -2.45
CA GLU A 269 -10.62 16.06 -1.04
C GLU A 269 -9.53 15.04 -0.70
N ALA A 270 -9.26 14.09 -1.62
CA ALA A 270 -8.18 13.13 -1.46
C ALA A 270 -6.82 13.83 -1.33
N LEU A 271 -6.50 14.77 -2.24
CA LEU A 271 -5.25 15.52 -2.21
C LEU A 271 -5.14 16.42 -0.97
N ASP A 272 -6.20 17.14 -0.59
CA ASP A 272 -6.21 17.95 0.63
C ASP A 272 -5.93 17.11 1.88
N LEU A 273 -6.54 15.92 1.97
CA LEU A 273 -6.31 14.99 3.09
C LEU A 273 -4.85 14.52 3.13
N LEU A 274 -4.33 14.06 1.99
CA LEU A 274 -2.98 13.51 1.88
C LEU A 274 -1.89 14.56 2.12
N LEU A 275 -2.04 15.77 1.57
CA LEU A 275 -1.09 16.86 1.75
C LEU A 275 -1.07 17.36 3.19
N ARG A 276 -2.23 17.44 3.86
CA ARG A 276 -2.30 17.76 5.30
C ARG A 276 -1.58 16.71 6.15
N ALA A 277 -1.81 15.41 5.87
CA ALA A 277 -1.11 14.34 6.57
C ALA A 277 0.40 14.36 6.29
N ARG A 278 0.80 14.62 5.04
CA ARG A 278 2.21 14.71 4.64
C ARG A 278 2.93 15.86 5.35
N ARG A 279 2.32 17.01 5.59
CA ARG A 279 2.95 18.10 6.36
C ARG A 279 3.41 17.64 7.76
N LYS A 280 2.68 16.72 8.38
CA LYS A 280 3.04 16.14 9.67
C LYS A 280 3.98 14.95 9.55
N GLN A 281 3.91 14.23 8.43
CA GLN A 281 4.73 13.05 8.14
C GLN A 281 5.36 13.15 6.75
N PRO A 282 6.35 14.04 6.56
CA PRO A 282 6.88 14.37 5.24
C PRO A 282 7.62 13.22 4.55
N HIS A 283 7.91 12.17 5.32
CA HIS A 283 8.75 11.05 4.93
C HIS A 283 8.01 9.72 4.83
N ASN A 284 6.67 9.74 4.86
CA ASN A 284 5.91 8.51 4.79
C ASN A 284 5.63 8.11 3.32
N PRO A 285 6.16 6.96 2.84
CA PRO A 285 5.98 6.53 1.45
C PRO A 285 4.53 6.13 1.11
N THR A 286 3.73 5.71 2.11
CA THR A 286 2.31 5.36 1.94
C THR A 286 1.50 6.60 1.55
N LEU A 287 1.75 7.75 2.18
CA LEU A 287 1.10 9.01 1.83
C LEU A 287 1.47 9.48 0.41
N LEU A 288 2.75 9.37 0.03
CA LEU A 288 3.21 9.73 -1.31
C LEU A 288 2.58 8.86 -2.39
N THR A 289 2.35 7.57 -2.09
CA THR A 289 1.61 6.67 -2.98
C THR A 289 0.16 7.13 -3.18
N GLY A 290 -0.50 7.59 -2.12
CA GLY A 290 -1.83 8.21 -2.22
C GLY A 290 -1.82 9.48 -3.06
N ILE A 291 -0.82 10.36 -2.87
CA ILE A 291 -0.69 11.60 -3.65
C ILE A 291 -0.52 11.29 -5.12
N THR A 292 0.34 10.33 -5.47
CA THR A 292 0.50 9.86 -6.85
C THR A 292 -0.82 9.40 -7.45
N TYR A 293 -1.60 8.61 -6.71
CA TYR A 293 -2.88 8.09 -7.19
C TYR A 293 -3.90 9.21 -7.44
N ALA A 294 -4.15 10.06 -6.44
CA ALA A 294 -5.14 11.13 -6.56
C ALA A 294 -4.72 12.20 -7.58
N ALA A 295 -3.44 12.58 -7.62
CA ALA A 295 -2.91 13.56 -8.56
C ALA A 295 -3.02 13.06 -10.01
N ARG A 296 -2.73 11.77 -10.26
CA ARG A 296 -2.91 11.17 -11.60
C ARG A 296 -4.36 11.25 -12.05
N GLY A 297 -5.30 10.86 -11.19
CA GLY A 297 -6.73 10.95 -11.49
C GLY A 297 -7.19 12.38 -11.81
N ALA A 298 -6.61 13.38 -11.15
CA ALA A 298 -6.87 14.80 -11.36
C ALA A 298 -6.18 15.42 -12.59
N GLY A 299 -5.35 14.66 -13.31
CA GLY A 299 -4.54 15.17 -14.42
C GLY A 299 -3.26 15.91 -14.04
N LEU A 300 -2.93 15.96 -12.74
CA LEU A 300 -1.73 16.59 -12.20
C LEU A 300 -0.51 15.67 -12.33
N LEU A 301 -0.20 15.24 -13.56
CA LEU A 301 0.89 14.28 -13.82
C LEU A 301 2.26 14.73 -13.30
N PRO A 302 2.67 16.01 -13.40
CA PRO A 302 3.93 16.48 -12.79
C PRO A 302 3.98 16.28 -11.27
N LEU A 303 2.89 16.61 -10.56
CA LEU A 303 2.77 16.40 -9.12
C LEU A 303 2.83 14.91 -8.78
N ALA A 304 2.07 14.08 -9.51
CA ALA A 304 2.05 12.64 -9.33
C ALA A 304 3.45 12.02 -9.50
N ARG A 305 4.16 12.46 -10.54
CA ARG A 305 5.52 12.02 -10.87
C ARG A 305 6.53 12.43 -9.81
N ARG A 306 6.45 13.66 -9.29
CA ARG A 306 7.29 14.13 -8.19
C ARG A 306 7.05 13.35 -6.90
N ALA A 307 5.79 13.06 -6.57
CA ALA A 307 5.45 12.22 -5.42
C ALA A 307 6.06 10.81 -5.54
N MET A 308 6.09 10.23 -6.75
CA MET A 308 6.76 8.95 -7.00
C MET A 308 8.26 9.01 -6.79
N ASP A 309 8.95 10.06 -7.27
CA ASP A 309 10.39 10.20 -7.03
C ASP A 309 10.71 10.35 -5.54
N LEU A 310 9.91 11.14 -4.82
CA LEU A 310 10.07 11.26 -3.38
C LEU A 310 9.83 9.91 -2.69
N ARG A 311 8.78 9.17 -3.08
CA ARG A 311 8.48 7.83 -2.54
C ARG A 311 9.67 6.89 -2.74
N ASP A 312 10.23 6.87 -3.94
CA ASP A 312 11.31 5.96 -4.32
C ASP A 312 12.66 6.38 -3.72
N SER A 313 12.84 7.66 -3.35
CA SER A 313 14.00 8.10 -2.56
C SER A 313 13.94 7.64 -1.11
N LEU A 314 12.72 7.40 -0.59
CA LEU A 314 12.45 7.05 0.81
C LEU A 314 12.38 5.53 1.01
N ALA A 315 11.72 4.82 0.10
CA ALA A 315 11.58 3.37 0.09
C ALA A 315 12.62 2.73 -0.83
N PHE A 316 12.68 1.39 -0.87
CA PHE A 316 13.48 0.65 -1.85
C PHE A 316 12.55 0.05 -2.89
N ALA A 317 12.06 0.89 -3.81
CA ALA A 317 11.03 0.54 -4.79
C ALA A 317 11.44 -0.63 -5.71
N GLN A 318 12.74 -0.83 -5.93
CA GLN A 318 13.28 -1.96 -6.69
C GLN A 318 13.08 -3.32 -5.99
N LEU A 319 12.98 -3.33 -4.65
CA LEU A 319 12.69 -4.54 -3.90
C LEU A 319 11.20 -4.82 -3.88
N GLN A 320 10.41 -3.77 -3.68
CA GLN A 320 8.98 -3.87 -3.50
C GLN A 320 8.29 -2.60 -4.04
N PRO A 321 7.84 -2.61 -5.31
CA PRO A 321 7.04 -1.53 -5.85
C PRO A 321 5.79 -1.30 -5.00
N GLN A 322 5.59 -0.07 -4.54
CA GLN A 322 4.46 0.29 -3.68
C GLN A 322 3.15 0.49 -4.45
N ALA A 323 3.20 0.63 -5.79
CA ALA A 323 2.06 0.70 -6.70
C ALA A 323 2.43 0.11 -8.08
N VAL A 324 1.43 -0.20 -8.92
CA VAL A 324 1.67 -0.21 -10.37
C VAL A 324 1.72 1.27 -10.79
N ASP A 325 2.82 1.67 -11.40
CA ASP A 325 3.09 3.08 -11.67
C ASP A 325 2.41 3.55 -12.97
N ILE A 326 1.07 3.46 -13.03
CA ILE A 326 0.23 3.84 -14.19
C ILE A 326 0.46 5.31 -14.61
N THR A 327 0.92 6.16 -13.68
CA THR A 327 1.39 7.51 -14.03
C THR A 327 2.45 7.48 -15.13
N CYS A 328 3.38 6.52 -15.11
CA CYS A 328 4.41 6.34 -16.14
C CYS A 328 3.81 5.95 -17.50
N LEU A 329 2.70 5.21 -17.53
CA LEU A 329 1.97 4.94 -18.76
C LEU A 329 1.42 6.24 -19.36
N TYR A 330 0.86 7.11 -18.51
CA TYR A 330 0.25 8.38 -18.96
C TYR A 330 1.29 9.44 -19.34
N THR A 331 2.44 9.48 -18.67
CA THR A 331 3.57 10.34 -19.05
C THR A 331 4.35 9.79 -20.23
N GLY A 332 4.26 8.49 -20.52
CA GLY A 332 5.00 7.82 -21.59
C GLY A 332 6.38 7.32 -21.17
N GLU A 333 6.67 7.26 -19.87
CA GLU A 333 7.88 6.65 -19.29
C GLU A 333 7.78 5.12 -19.30
N ILE A 334 7.62 4.54 -20.48
CA ILE A 334 7.27 3.13 -20.67
C ILE A 334 8.28 2.16 -20.02
N PRO A 335 9.62 2.36 -20.12
CA PRO A 335 10.56 1.44 -19.46
C PRO A 335 10.37 1.35 -17.94
N ARG A 336 10.01 2.47 -17.29
CA ARG A 336 9.71 2.49 -15.85
C ARG A 336 8.37 1.84 -15.56
N PHE A 337 7.37 2.05 -16.41
CA PHE A 337 6.08 1.36 -16.29
C PHE A 337 6.25 -0.16 -16.36
N GLU A 338 7.00 -0.66 -17.34
CA GLU A 338 7.29 -2.10 -17.51
C GLU A 338 8.03 -2.70 -16.31
N ALA A 339 9.00 -1.97 -15.74
CA ALA A 339 9.68 -2.40 -14.52
C ALA A 339 8.70 -2.56 -13.34
N SER A 340 7.64 -1.75 -13.29
CA SER A 340 6.60 -1.87 -12.25
C SER A 340 5.64 -3.06 -12.45
N LEU A 341 5.68 -3.72 -13.61
CA LEU A 341 4.82 -4.87 -13.95
C LEU A 341 5.47 -6.24 -13.67
N GLN A 342 6.63 -6.25 -13.04
CA GLN A 342 7.32 -7.48 -12.67
C GLN A 342 6.60 -8.21 -11.53
N GLU A 343 6.55 -9.54 -11.62
CA GLU A 343 5.98 -10.37 -10.57
C GLU A 343 6.90 -10.43 -9.35
N GLN A 344 6.29 -10.50 -8.18
CA GLN A 344 6.99 -10.59 -6.92
C GLN A 344 6.37 -11.70 -6.06
N PRO A 345 7.14 -12.73 -5.68
CA PRO A 345 6.66 -13.83 -4.85
C PRO A 345 5.99 -13.34 -3.56
N GLY A 346 4.75 -13.79 -3.33
CA GLY A 346 3.97 -13.41 -2.16
C GLY A 346 3.41 -11.98 -2.18
N HIS A 347 3.58 -11.22 -3.27
CA HIS A 347 2.96 -9.90 -3.42
C HIS A 347 1.52 -10.01 -3.93
N LEU A 348 0.63 -9.19 -3.38
CA LEU A 348 -0.80 -9.21 -3.69
C LEU A 348 -1.15 -8.93 -5.13
N ARG A 349 -0.39 -8.03 -5.76
CA ARG A 349 -0.58 -7.69 -7.16
C ARG A 349 -0.36 -8.90 -8.07
N SER A 350 0.63 -9.72 -7.75
CA SER A 350 0.97 -10.91 -8.52
C SER A 350 -0.13 -11.97 -8.47
N THR A 351 -0.99 -11.96 -7.46
CA THR A 351 -2.11 -12.90 -7.33
C THR A 351 -3.47 -12.31 -7.72
N SER A 352 -3.54 -11.03 -8.10
CA SER A 352 -4.81 -10.28 -8.25
C SER A 352 -5.29 -10.07 -9.69
N GLY A 353 -4.50 -10.48 -10.69
CA GLY A 353 -4.77 -10.21 -12.11
C GLY A 353 -4.37 -8.83 -12.59
N VAL A 354 -4.02 -7.90 -11.69
CA VAL A 354 -3.61 -6.53 -12.03
C VAL A 354 -2.37 -6.51 -12.93
N LEU A 355 -1.35 -7.32 -12.63
CA LEU A 355 -0.12 -7.35 -13.44
C LEU A 355 -0.37 -7.86 -14.87
N PRO A 356 -0.95 -9.06 -15.09
CA PRO A 356 -1.25 -9.52 -16.45
C PRO A 356 -2.23 -8.58 -17.17
N PHE A 357 -3.22 -8.01 -16.50
CA PHE A 357 -4.08 -6.99 -17.12
C PHE A 357 -3.28 -5.81 -17.67
N TYR A 358 -2.39 -5.21 -16.88
CA TYR A 358 -1.62 -4.04 -17.34
C TYR A 358 -0.51 -4.40 -18.33
N ARG A 359 0.04 -5.63 -18.30
CA ARG A 359 0.92 -6.13 -19.36
C ARG A 359 0.17 -6.25 -20.68
N GLY A 360 -1.03 -6.83 -20.65
CA GLY A 360 -1.91 -6.92 -21.83
C GLY A 360 -2.34 -5.56 -22.35
N TYR A 361 -2.67 -4.65 -21.43
CA TYR A 361 -3.02 -3.27 -21.75
C TYR A 361 -1.86 -2.51 -22.43
N LEU A 362 -0.63 -2.66 -21.93
CA LEU A 362 0.54 -2.05 -22.56
C LEU A 362 0.80 -2.65 -23.94
N ALA A 363 0.71 -3.98 -24.08
CA ALA A 363 0.87 -4.65 -25.37
C ALA A 363 -0.15 -4.13 -26.39
N LEU A 364 -1.40 -3.97 -25.96
CA LEU A 364 -2.47 -3.39 -26.77
C LEU A 364 -2.15 -1.95 -27.22
N THR A 365 -1.63 -1.11 -26.33
CA THR A 365 -1.22 0.26 -26.69
C THR A 365 -0.07 0.31 -27.70
N ARG A 366 0.72 -0.76 -27.81
CA ARG A 366 1.81 -0.93 -28.79
C ARG A 366 1.39 -1.63 -30.08
N GLY A 367 0.14 -2.08 -30.17
CA GLY A 367 -0.36 -2.88 -31.29
C GLY A 367 0.06 -4.35 -31.27
N ASP A 368 0.66 -4.84 -30.17
CA ASP A 368 1.00 -6.26 -30.02
C ASP A 368 -0.23 -7.04 -29.51
N HIS A 369 -1.11 -7.37 -30.45
CA HIS A 369 -2.38 -8.04 -30.14
C HIS A 369 -2.19 -9.46 -29.61
N ALA A 370 -1.14 -10.16 -30.04
CA ALA A 370 -0.86 -11.54 -29.61
C ALA A 370 -0.43 -11.58 -28.14
N LEU A 371 0.49 -10.69 -27.74
CA LEU A 371 0.86 -10.53 -26.34
C LEU A 371 -0.34 -10.04 -25.51
N ALA A 372 -1.07 -9.05 -26.00
CA ALA A 372 -2.24 -8.51 -25.31
C ALA A 372 -3.27 -9.62 -24.99
N GLN A 373 -3.63 -10.43 -25.98
CA GLN A 373 -4.57 -11.54 -25.83
C GLN A 373 -4.10 -12.55 -24.78
N ARG A 374 -2.83 -12.95 -24.81
CA ARG A 374 -2.28 -13.92 -23.87
C ARG A 374 -2.36 -13.42 -22.42
N GLU A 375 -1.96 -12.18 -22.20
CA GLU A 375 -1.96 -11.59 -20.86
C GLU A 375 -3.39 -11.35 -20.34
N PHE A 376 -4.32 -10.90 -21.19
CA PHE A 376 -5.73 -10.77 -20.79
C PHE A 376 -6.38 -12.11 -20.46
N ARG A 377 -6.09 -13.17 -21.23
CA ARG A 377 -6.54 -14.52 -20.89
C ARG A 377 -6.00 -14.96 -19.53
N SER A 378 -4.70 -14.77 -19.31
CA SER A 378 -4.06 -15.09 -18.02
C SER A 378 -4.71 -14.35 -16.85
N ALA A 379 -5.11 -13.08 -17.03
CA ALA A 379 -5.81 -12.31 -16.00
C ALA A 379 -7.25 -12.80 -15.78
N ALA A 380 -7.99 -13.15 -16.84
CA ALA A 380 -9.39 -13.57 -16.77
C ALA A 380 -9.59 -14.94 -16.10
N GLU A 381 -8.60 -15.83 -16.22
CA GLU A 381 -8.66 -17.21 -15.71
C GLU A 381 -8.21 -17.35 -14.24
N LEU A 382 -7.82 -16.25 -13.58
CA LEU A 382 -7.36 -16.30 -12.19
C LEU A 382 -8.49 -16.58 -11.22
N ALA A 383 -8.43 -17.72 -10.52
CA ALA A 383 -9.44 -18.13 -9.54
C ALA A 383 -9.72 -17.08 -8.44
N ASN A 384 -8.70 -16.31 -8.04
CA ASN A 384 -8.77 -15.39 -6.89
C ASN A 384 -8.46 -13.93 -7.26
N GLY A 385 -8.64 -13.56 -8.54
CA GLY A 385 -8.39 -12.20 -9.02
C GLY A 385 -9.40 -11.17 -8.51
N TYR A 386 -9.16 -9.89 -8.81
CA TYR A 386 -10.19 -8.86 -8.62
C TYR A 386 -11.27 -9.00 -9.70
N PRO A 387 -12.56 -9.17 -9.35
CA PRO A 387 -13.63 -9.41 -10.32
C PRO A 387 -13.66 -8.38 -11.45
N ASN A 388 -13.50 -7.09 -11.15
CA ASN A 388 -13.50 -6.03 -12.16
C ASN A 388 -12.33 -6.15 -13.15
N ILE A 389 -11.16 -6.57 -12.68
CA ILE A 389 -9.98 -6.78 -13.54
C ILE A 389 -10.16 -8.03 -14.40
N MET A 390 -10.68 -9.11 -13.82
CA MET A 390 -10.94 -10.35 -14.55
C MET A 390 -11.96 -10.15 -15.66
N ARG A 391 -13.11 -9.52 -15.35
CA ARG A 391 -14.17 -9.21 -16.32
C ARG A 391 -13.68 -8.29 -17.43
N LEU A 392 -12.95 -7.23 -17.07
CA LEU A 392 -12.39 -6.32 -18.06
C LEU A 392 -11.38 -7.03 -18.97
N SER A 393 -10.53 -7.90 -18.41
CA SER A 393 -9.59 -8.72 -19.18
C SER A 393 -10.32 -9.67 -20.14
N GLU A 394 -11.40 -10.31 -19.68
CA GLU A 394 -12.25 -11.16 -20.54
C GLU A 394 -12.82 -10.36 -21.71
N ILE A 395 -13.35 -9.17 -21.45
CA ILE A 395 -13.89 -8.27 -22.50
C ILE A 395 -12.80 -7.95 -23.53
N TYR A 396 -11.63 -7.44 -23.11
CA TYR A 396 -10.54 -7.15 -24.03
C TYR A 396 -10.05 -8.38 -24.80
N GLY A 397 -10.01 -9.56 -24.14
CA GLY A 397 -9.69 -10.84 -24.78
C GLY A 397 -10.67 -11.17 -25.91
N LEU A 398 -11.97 -11.06 -25.67
CA LEU A 398 -13.01 -11.31 -26.68
C LEU A 398 -12.94 -10.32 -27.85
N ILE A 399 -12.63 -9.05 -27.58
CA ILE A 399 -12.41 -8.03 -28.62
C ILE A 399 -11.27 -8.46 -29.55
N LEU A 400 -10.14 -8.89 -28.97
CA LEU A 400 -8.95 -9.31 -29.73
C LEU A 400 -9.15 -10.64 -30.46
N GLU A 401 -10.02 -11.51 -29.96
CA GLU A 401 -10.44 -12.75 -30.62
C GLU A 401 -11.41 -12.52 -31.79
N GLY A 402 -11.89 -11.29 -32.00
CA GLY A 402 -12.91 -10.98 -33.00
C GLY A 402 -14.31 -11.46 -32.62
N ARG A 403 -14.52 -11.92 -31.38
CA ARG A 403 -15.80 -12.38 -30.83
C ARG A 403 -16.65 -11.20 -30.37
N LYS A 404 -16.97 -10.33 -31.33
CA LYS A 404 -17.56 -9.01 -31.11
C LYS A 404 -18.91 -9.08 -30.39
N ASP A 405 -19.79 -9.99 -30.77
CA ASP A 405 -21.13 -10.09 -30.17
C ASP A 405 -21.07 -10.45 -28.68
N GLU A 406 -20.17 -11.36 -28.32
CA GLU A 406 -19.95 -11.77 -26.93
C GLU A 406 -19.28 -10.66 -26.11
N ALA A 407 -18.26 -10.01 -26.68
CA ALA A 407 -17.64 -8.84 -26.06
C ALA A 407 -18.66 -7.73 -25.81
N TRP A 408 -19.51 -7.45 -26.79
CA TRP A 408 -20.54 -6.42 -26.70
C TRP A 408 -21.59 -6.75 -25.64
N LYS A 409 -22.06 -8.00 -25.58
CA LYS A 409 -22.99 -8.48 -24.56
C LYS A 409 -22.41 -8.27 -23.16
N LYS A 410 -21.20 -8.77 -22.91
CA LYS A 410 -20.53 -8.62 -21.61
C LYS A 410 -20.25 -7.17 -21.25
N LEU A 411 -19.80 -6.36 -22.21
CA LEU A 411 -19.53 -4.95 -22.00
C LEU A 411 -20.80 -4.18 -21.63
N ARG A 412 -21.94 -4.49 -22.27
CA ARG A 412 -23.24 -3.89 -21.91
C ARG A 412 -23.81 -4.39 -20.60
N GLU A 413 -23.74 -5.69 -20.31
CA GLU A 413 -24.14 -6.22 -18.99
C GLU A 413 -23.34 -5.52 -17.90
N TYR A 414 -22.04 -5.39 -18.10
CA TYR A 414 -21.16 -4.75 -17.14
C TYR A 414 -21.33 -3.24 -17.07
N ASP A 415 -21.67 -2.55 -18.16
CA ASP A 415 -22.10 -1.15 -18.10
C ASP A 415 -23.42 -1.03 -17.32
N GLN A 416 -24.43 -1.84 -17.65
CA GLN A 416 -25.77 -1.80 -17.06
C GLN A 416 -25.78 -2.04 -15.55
N GLU A 417 -24.99 -3.01 -15.08
CA GLU A 417 -24.76 -3.19 -13.64
C GLU A 417 -24.41 -1.83 -13.00
N ARG A 418 -23.59 -1.04 -13.69
CA ARG A 418 -23.02 0.23 -13.22
C ARG A 418 -23.80 1.48 -13.61
N ILE A 419 -24.92 1.36 -14.34
CA ILE A 419 -25.80 2.49 -14.72
C ILE A 419 -26.63 2.95 -13.51
N GLY A 420 -27.17 2.00 -12.74
CA GLY A 420 -27.91 2.31 -11.50
C GLY A 420 -27.00 2.79 -10.36
N MET A 421 -25.70 2.56 -10.53
CA MET A 421 -24.70 2.93 -9.58
C MET A 421 -24.13 4.29 -9.99
N ARG A 422 -24.21 5.28 -9.09
CA ARG A 422 -23.35 6.48 -9.16
C ARG A 422 -21.93 6.10 -8.76
N GLU A 423 -21.45 5.04 -9.39
CA GLU A 423 -20.19 4.39 -9.13
C GLU A 423 -19.09 5.30 -9.59
N PRO A 424 -18.35 5.85 -8.65
CA PRO A 424 -17.24 6.68 -8.95
C PRO A 424 -16.00 5.77 -8.99
N ASP A 425 -15.51 5.60 -10.20
CA ASP A 425 -14.15 5.17 -10.56
C ASP A 425 -13.97 5.60 -12.02
N GLY A 426 -13.57 6.85 -12.20
CA GLY A 426 -13.39 7.41 -13.53
C GLY A 426 -12.25 6.74 -14.31
N GLU A 427 -11.18 6.31 -13.64
CA GLU A 427 -10.02 5.67 -14.29
C GLU A 427 -10.39 4.29 -14.82
N PHE A 428 -11.24 3.54 -14.12
CA PHE A 428 -11.82 2.33 -14.68
C PHE A 428 -12.81 2.65 -15.80
N THR A 429 -13.67 3.65 -15.62
CA THR A 429 -14.70 4.00 -16.60
C THR A 429 -14.09 4.39 -17.96
N ILE A 430 -12.91 5.04 -17.98
CA ILE A 430 -12.22 5.33 -19.24
C ILE A 430 -11.76 4.05 -19.96
N ARG A 431 -11.45 2.96 -19.24
CA ARG A 431 -11.15 1.65 -19.87
C ARG A 431 -12.36 1.07 -20.59
N LEU A 432 -13.57 1.26 -20.05
CA LEU A 432 -14.79 0.87 -20.76
C LEU A 432 -14.99 1.70 -22.04
N ALA A 433 -14.69 3.01 -22.00
CA ALA A 433 -14.72 3.84 -23.19
C ALA A 433 -13.77 3.33 -24.28
N GLU A 434 -12.55 2.96 -23.88
CA GLU A 434 -11.54 2.38 -24.77
C GLU A 434 -12.01 1.04 -25.37
N ALA A 435 -12.65 0.18 -24.56
CA ALA A 435 -13.22 -1.07 -25.05
C ALA A 435 -14.33 -0.85 -26.09
N TYR A 436 -15.26 0.09 -25.86
CA TYR A 436 -16.28 0.45 -26.86
C TYR A 436 -15.66 1.02 -28.13
N ALA A 437 -14.60 1.83 -28.01
CA ALA A 437 -13.93 2.42 -29.16
C ALA A 437 -13.25 1.36 -30.04
N LEU A 438 -12.56 0.38 -29.42
CA LEU A 438 -11.98 -0.77 -30.11
C LEU A 438 -13.03 -1.64 -30.81
N MET A 439 -14.23 -1.72 -30.24
CA MET A 439 -15.38 -2.40 -30.84
C MET A 439 -15.98 -1.65 -32.04
N GLY A 440 -15.60 -0.40 -32.25
CA GLY A 440 -16.13 0.48 -33.30
C GLY A 440 -17.41 1.22 -32.90
N ASP A 441 -17.90 1.05 -31.66
CA ASP A 441 -19.07 1.76 -31.14
C ASP A 441 -18.66 3.14 -30.61
N ARG A 442 -18.48 4.08 -31.54
CA ARG A 442 -18.04 5.46 -31.24
C ARG A 442 -19.04 6.22 -30.36
N ALA A 443 -20.33 5.89 -30.44
CA ALA A 443 -21.37 6.57 -29.67
C ALA A 443 -21.28 6.19 -28.18
N SER A 444 -21.28 4.89 -27.89
CA SER A 444 -21.13 4.38 -26.52
C SER A 444 -19.77 4.76 -25.95
N ALA A 445 -18.70 4.70 -26.75
CA ALA A 445 -17.37 5.13 -26.33
C ALA A 445 -17.31 6.61 -25.92
N MET A 446 -17.93 7.51 -26.70
CA MET A 446 -18.00 8.93 -26.35
C MET A 446 -18.84 9.18 -25.09
N GLU A 447 -19.94 8.44 -24.91
CA GLU A 447 -20.74 8.50 -23.68
C GLU A 447 -19.91 8.06 -22.47
N MET A 448 -19.23 6.91 -22.55
CA MET A 448 -18.36 6.41 -21.49
C MET A 448 -17.25 7.39 -21.14
N ALA A 449 -16.60 7.99 -22.15
CA ALA A 449 -15.55 8.98 -21.95
C ALA A 449 -16.08 10.20 -21.18
N GLY A 450 -17.28 10.68 -21.53
CA GLY A 450 -17.96 11.74 -20.76
C GLY A 450 -18.28 11.33 -19.33
N ARG A 451 -18.74 10.08 -19.12
CA ARG A 451 -19.01 9.55 -17.77
C ARG A 451 -17.74 9.37 -16.94
N ALA A 452 -16.62 8.96 -17.54
CA ALA A 452 -15.33 8.88 -16.87
C ALA A 452 -14.88 10.24 -16.32
N PHE A 453 -15.03 11.30 -17.14
CA PHE A 453 -14.82 12.68 -16.70
C PHE A 453 -15.80 13.08 -15.58
N ALA A 454 -17.10 12.80 -15.72
CA ALA A 454 -18.08 13.11 -14.68
C ALA A 454 -17.81 12.38 -13.36
N ARG A 455 -17.18 11.19 -13.42
CA ARG A 455 -16.73 10.38 -12.28
C ARG A 455 -15.33 10.75 -11.78
N GLY A 456 -14.80 11.89 -12.21
CA GLY A 456 -13.59 12.52 -11.67
C GLY A 456 -12.28 12.17 -12.37
N PHE A 457 -12.26 11.33 -13.41
CA PHE A 457 -11.03 11.10 -14.18
C PHE A 457 -10.74 12.27 -15.12
N GLY A 458 -9.93 13.19 -14.62
CA GLY A 458 -9.52 14.44 -15.24
C GLY A 458 -8.16 14.41 -15.92
N CYS A 459 -7.58 13.23 -16.17
CA CYS A 459 -6.28 13.10 -16.82
C CYS A 459 -6.33 13.45 -18.31
N THR A 460 -6.36 14.75 -18.62
CA THR A 460 -6.46 15.30 -19.99
C THR A 460 -5.44 14.67 -20.93
N THR A 461 -4.18 14.56 -20.49
CA THR A 461 -3.10 13.96 -21.27
C THR A 461 -3.41 12.52 -21.71
N TRP A 462 -4.12 11.73 -20.89
CA TRP A 462 -4.48 10.37 -21.30
C TRP A 462 -5.61 10.34 -22.34
N TYR A 463 -6.61 11.21 -22.23
CA TYR A 463 -7.63 11.35 -23.28
C TYR A 463 -6.99 11.70 -24.64
N GLU A 464 -6.00 12.59 -24.64
CA GLU A 464 -5.30 13.02 -25.85
C GLU A 464 -4.41 11.93 -26.45
N ARG A 465 -3.74 11.14 -25.61
CA ARG A 465 -2.69 10.21 -26.05
C ARG A 465 -3.14 8.78 -26.24
N SER A 466 -4.22 8.35 -25.58
CA SER A 466 -4.69 6.97 -25.67
C SER A 466 -4.97 6.59 -27.14
N PRO A 467 -4.28 5.57 -27.70
CA PRO A 467 -4.49 5.16 -29.09
C PRO A 467 -5.90 4.57 -29.28
N MET A 468 -6.46 3.96 -28.24
CA MET A 468 -7.81 3.40 -28.28
C MET A 468 -8.91 4.46 -28.44
N LEU A 469 -8.65 5.70 -28.01
CA LEU A 469 -9.61 6.80 -28.13
C LEU A 469 -9.43 7.63 -29.42
N GLU A 470 -8.44 7.31 -30.25
CA GLU A 470 -8.20 7.98 -31.53
C GLU A 470 -9.47 8.11 -32.41
N PRO A 471 -10.33 7.08 -32.53
CA PRO A 471 -11.56 7.16 -33.34
C PRO A 471 -12.57 8.21 -32.85
N LEU A 472 -12.44 8.71 -31.62
CA LEU A 472 -13.35 9.70 -31.03
C LEU A 472 -12.92 11.14 -31.32
N ARG A 473 -11.65 11.38 -31.64
CA ARG A 473 -11.06 12.73 -31.69
C ARG A 473 -11.68 13.66 -32.75
N GLY A 474 -12.26 13.09 -33.80
CA GLY A 474 -12.98 13.83 -34.84
C GLY A 474 -14.44 14.17 -34.51
N LEU A 475 -14.97 13.72 -33.37
CA LEU A 475 -16.37 13.95 -33.01
C LEU A 475 -16.56 15.36 -32.40
N PRO A 476 -17.64 16.09 -32.72
CA PRO A 476 -17.90 17.41 -32.11
C PRO A 476 -17.96 17.37 -30.58
N LYS A 477 -18.54 16.30 -30.01
CA LYS A 477 -18.61 16.10 -28.54
C LYS A 477 -17.24 15.91 -27.89
N TRP A 478 -16.24 15.42 -28.64
CA TRP A 478 -14.88 15.27 -28.13
C TRP A 478 -14.25 16.62 -27.82
N LYS A 479 -14.40 17.59 -28.73
CA LYS A 479 -13.87 18.95 -28.51
C LYS A 479 -14.43 19.59 -27.23
N ALA A 480 -15.74 19.45 -27.00
CA ALA A 480 -16.38 19.95 -25.79
C ALA A 480 -15.88 19.22 -24.52
N LEU A 481 -15.75 17.90 -24.57
CA LEU A 481 -15.18 17.12 -23.45
C LEU A 481 -13.74 17.56 -23.13
N MET A 482 -12.89 17.74 -24.14
CA MET A 482 -11.51 18.18 -23.97
C MET A 482 -11.41 19.56 -23.33
N GLN A 483 -12.28 20.49 -23.73
CA GLN A 483 -12.34 21.81 -23.11
C GLN A 483 -12.66 21.70 -21.60
N HIS A 484 -13.68 20.92 -21.23
CA HIS A 484 -14.03 20.73 -19.81
C HIS A 484 -12.95 20.01 -19.00
N LEU A 485 -12.23 19.08 -19.62
CA LEU A 485 -11.05 18.44 -19.01
C LEU A 485 -9.96 19.46 -18.70
N GLN A 486 -9.62 20.31 -19.67
CA GLN A 486 -8.62 21.37 -19.53
C GLN A 486 -9.01 22.39 -18.46
N GLU A 487 -10.27 22.84 -18.46
CA GLU A 487 -10.82 23.76 -17.45
C GLU A 487 -10.72 23.17 -16.04
N ARG A 488 -11.14 21.90 -15.85
CA ARG A 488 -11.05 21.24 -14.55
C ARG A 488 -9.60 21.02 -14.11
N GLN A 489 -8.72 20.61 -15.03
CA GLN A 489 -7.32 20.41 -14.71
C GLN A 489 -6.65 21.72 -14.30
N ALA A 490 -6.94 22.83 -14.98
CA ALA A 490 -6.41 24.15 -14.63
C ALA A 490 -6.78 24.57 -13.19
N LEU A 491 -8.03 24.33 -12.77
CA LEU A 491 -8.47 24.57 -11.38
C LEU A 491 -7.70 23.70 -10.37
N MET A 492 -7.40 22.46 -10.74
CA MET A 492 -6.62 21.56 -9.89
C MET A 492 -5.14 21.96 -9.84
N ASP A 493 -4.56 22.39 -10.97
CA ASP A 493 -3.18 22.86 -11.08
C ASP A 493 -2.96 24.13 -10.23
N GLU A 494 -3.91 25.07 -10.24
CA GLU A 494 -3.88 26.28 -9.40
C GLU A 494 -3.88 25.95 -7.90
N ARG A 495 -4.73 25.00 -7.49
CA ARG A 495 -4.87 24.62 -6.08
C ARG A 495 -3.73 23.74 -5.58
N PHE A 496 -3.19 22.88 -6.43
CA PHE A 496 -2.19 21.87 -6.06
C PHE A 496 -0.91 21.98 -6.91
N PRO A 497 -0.19 23.11 -6.84
CA PRO A 497 1.05 23.27 -7.57
C PRO A 497 2.10 22.27 -7.08
N ILE A 498 3.01 21.88 -7.98
CA ILE A 498 4.09 20.92 -7.68
C ILE A 498 4.95 21.32 -6.48
N GLY A 499 5.11 22.63 -6.23
CA GLY A 499 5.87 23.19 -5.11
C GLY A 499 5.36 22.76 -3.73
N LEU A 500 4.12 22.32 -3.60
CA LEU A 500 3.57 21.81 -2.32
C LEU A 500 4.33 20.58 -1.79
N LEU A 501 5.09 19.87 -2.63
CA LEU A 501 5.93 18.76 -2.22
C LEU A 501 7.37 19.17 -1.85
N GLU A 502 7.76 20.42 -2.10
CA GLU A 502 9.10 20.96 -1.85
C GLU A 502 9.21 21.70 -0.51
N GLU A 503 8.09 22.23 0.00
CA GLU A 503 8.03 23.07 1.21
C GLU A 503 8.16 22.33 2.56
N ASN A 504 8.84 21.17 2.65
CA ASN A 504 8.99 20.44 3.93
C ASN A 504 10.44 20.08 4.29
#